data_AF-A0A6C0K4R8-F1
#
_entry.id   AF-A0A6C0K4R8-F1
#
_cell.length_a   1.000
_cell.length_b   1.000
_cell.length_c   1.000
_cell.angle_alpha   90.00
_cell.angle_beta   90.00
_cell.angle_gamma   90.00
#
_symmetry.space_group_name_H-M   'P 1'
#
loop_
_entity.id
_entity.type
_entity.pdbx_description
1 polymer ?
#
loop_
_entity_poly.entity_id
_entity_poly.type
_entity_poly.pdbx_seq_one_letter_code
_entity_poly.pdbx_strand_id
1 'polypeptide(L)'
;MPSSTDTFLVSLFLGCIVVLAGGFFFAGRFVAPDGVLGKSLTAAWFTLLALVIFIGFFWAFRGFPPGSRLVVGELPTENDLLADQATFLFFYTDWCPYSEEALPKVRSLAGIVPDFTYGGKTVSVETVNCEVDRSKCRSYSVTAYPTYKLITASKVYEYSGPPRTATYEEFLTSALGNKVAKPPST
;
A
#
# COMPACT_ATOMS: atom_id res chain seq x y z
N MET A 1 8.37 -6.94 31.22
CA MET A 1 9.02 -8.27 31.19
C MET A 1 8.63 -8.95 29.88
N PRO A 2 9.46 -8.84 28.82
CA PRO A 2 9.32 -9.64 27.61
C PRO A 2 10.17 -10.91 27.70
N SER A 3 9.60 -11.98 27.16
CA SER A 3 9.99 -13.38 27.26
C SER A 3 11.28 -13.74 26.51
N SER A 4 12.04 -14.67 27.09
CA SER A 4 13.34 -15.20 26.67
C SER A 4 13.31 -16.11 25.42
N THR A 5 12.25 -16.09 24.63
CA THR A 5 12.03 -17.04 23.52
C THR A 5 12.52 -16.57 22.16
N ASP A 6 12.79 -15.27 21.97
CA ASP A 6 13.21 -14.73 20.66
C ASP A 6 14.72 -14.80 20.40
N THR A 7 15.55 -14.92 21.45
CA THR A 7 17.01 -14.96 21.30
C THR A 7 17.54 -16.32 20.81
N PHE A 8 16.77 -17.39 20.98
CA PHE A 8 17.17 -18.74 20.58
C PHE A 8 16.97 -19.02 19.08
N LEU A 9 15.99 -18.37 18.45
CA LEU A 9 15.66 -18.61 17.03
C LEU A 9 16.57 -17.83 16.07
N VAL A 10 17.11 -16.68 16.52
CA VAL A 10 18.11 -15.90 15.77
C VAL A 10 19.48 -16.61 15.75
N SER A 11 19.81 -17.41 16.78
CA SER A 11 21.07 -18.17 16.83
C SER A 11 21.07 -19.43 15.95
N LEU A 12 19.91 -20.03 15.68
CA LEU A 12 19.84 -21.23 14.82
C LEU A 12 19.96 -20.90 13.33
N PHE A 13 19.49 -19.72 12.89
CA PHE A 13 19.58 -19.31 11.49
C PHE A 13 20.96 -18.78 11.08
N LEU A 14 21.73 -18.20 12.01
CA LEU A 14 23.12 -17.78 11.74
C LEU A 14 24.12 -18.96 11.76
N GLY A 15 23.80 -20.06 12.48
CA GLY A 15 24.66 -21.24 12.57
C GLY A 15 24.74 -22.07 11.28
N CYS A 16 23.69 -22.10 10.45
CA CYS A 16 23.71 -22.83 9.18
C CYS A 16 24.52 -22.14 8.08
N ILE A 17 24.81 -20.84 8.18
CA ILE A 17 25.61 -20.13 7.18
C ILE A 17 27.12 -20.37 7.37
N VAL A 18 27.57 -20.72 8.59
CA VAL A 18 29.02 -20.86 8.88
C VAL A 18 29.56 -22.27 8.63
N VAL A 19 28.71 -23.31 8.58
CA VAL A 19 29.19 -24.70 8.37
C VAL A 19 29.44 -25.04 6.88
N LEU A 20 29.00 -24.21 5.94
CA LEU A 20 29.32 -24.35 4.51
C LEU A 20 30.52 -23.49 4.05
N ALA A 21 31.25 -22.89 4.99
CA ALA A 21 32.43 -22.05 4.73
C ALA A 21 33.75 -22.69 5.20
N GLY A 22 33.79 -24.00 5.42
CA GLY A 22 35.00 -24.70 5.87
C GLY A 22 35.18 -26.04 5.17
N GLY A 23 35.80 -26.05 3.98
CA GLY A 23 36.18 -27.32 3.36
C GLY A 23 36.56 -27.32 1.89
N PHE A 24 37.32 -26.35 1.39
CA PHE A 24 38.28 -26.68 0.32
C PHE A 24 39.57 -25.88 0.46
N PHE A 25 40.46 -26.52 1.19
CA PHE A 25 41.90 -26.41 1.16
C PHE A 25 42.40 -26.23 -0.29
N PHE A 26 42.89 -25.04 -0.64
CA PHE A 26 44.09 -24.94 -1.49
C PHE A 26 44.71 -23.55 -1.34
N ALA A 27 45.73 -23.49 -0.50
CA ALA A 27 46.76 -22.46 -0.62
C ALA A 27 47.40 -22.59 -2.00
N GLY A 28 47.00 -21.72 -2.93
CA GLY A 28 47.55 -21.64 -4.26
C GLY A 28 47.77 -20.17 -4.59
N ARG A 29 48.99 -19.70 -4.36
CA ARG A 29 49.50 -18.44 -4.87
C ARG A 29 49.49 -18.53 -6.41
N PHE A 30 48.38 -18.24 -7.06
CA PHE A 30 48.35 -18.07 -8.51
C PHE A 30 48.51 -16.59 -8.82
N VAL A 31 49.78 -16.18 -8.81
CA VAL A 31 50.26 -15.09 -9.66
C VAL A 31 49.61 -15.28 -11.03
N ALA A 32 48.93 -14.26 -11.53
CA ALA A 32 48.46 -14.24 -12.90
C ALA A 32 49.64 -13.84 -13.80
N PRO A 33 50.12 -14.74 -14.67
CA PRO A 33 50.58 -14.34 -15.97
C PRO A 33 49.52 -14.74 -17.00
N ASP A 34 49.19 -13.76 -17.84
CA ASP A 34 48.74 -13.94 -19.21
C ASP A 34 47.24 -14.23 -19.46
N GLY A 35 46.59 -13.26 -20.11
CA GLY A 35 45.62 -13.51 -21.18
C GLY A 35 44.33 -14.24 -20.82
N VAL A 36 43.48 -13.67 -19.96
CA VAL A 36 42.17 -14.24 -19.63
C VAL A 36 41.04 -13.50 -20.34
N LEU A 37 40.91 -13.74 -21.64
CA LEU A 37 39.75 -13.29 -22.45
C LEU A 37 38.55 -14.27 -22.33
N GLY A 38 38.76 -15.50 -21.85
CA GLY A 38 37.75 -16.59 -21.91
C GLY A 38 37.09 -17.04 -20.59
N LYS A 39 37.59 -16.64 -19.41
CA LYS A 39 37.04 -17.12 -18.11
C LYS A 39 36.15 -16.10 -17.38
N SER A 40 36.01 -14.90 -17.94
CA SER A 40 35.20 -13.82 -17.35
C SER A 40 33.69 -14.03 -17.54
N LEU A 41 33.28 -14.72 -18.62
CA LEU A 41 31.86 -14.90 -18.94
C LEU A 41 31.10 -15.79 -17.95
N THR A 42 31.73 -16.84 -17.42
CA THR A 42 31.07 -17.74 -16.47
C THR A 42 30.89 -17.09 -15.10
N ALA A 43 31.90 -16.35 -14.62
CA ALA A 43 31.81 -15.61 -13.37
C ALA A 43 30.77 -14.47 -13.43
N ALA A 44 30.70 -13.76 -14.56
CA ALA A 44 29.70 -12.70 -14.79
C ALA A 44 28.27 -13.24 -14.82
N TRP A 45 28.06 -14.45 -15.35
CA TRP A 45 26.74 -15.09 -15.36
C TRP A 45 26.27 -15.48 -13.96
N PHE A 46 27.13 -16.10 -13.15
CA PHE A 46 26.77 -16.47 -11.78
C PHE A 46 26.48 -15.27 -10.88
N THR A 47 27.23 -14.16 -11.04
CA THR A 47 26.96 -12.94 -10.30
C THR A 47 25.65 -12.28 -10.72
N LEU A 48 25.34 -12.24 -12.03
CA LEU A 48 24.05 -11.77 -12.55
C LEU A 48 22.88 -12.61 -12.02
N LEU A 49 23.00 -13.93 -12.04
CA LEU A 49 21.97 -14.85 -11.57
C LEU A 49 21.74 -14.69 -10.06
N ALA A 50 22.81 -14.56 -9.28
CA ALA A 50 22.73 -14.25 -7.85
C ALA A 50 22.08 -12.89 -7.59
N LEU A 51 22.38 -11.85 -8.40
CA LEU A 51 21.76 -10.53 -8.29
C LEU A 51 20.27 -10.58 -8.62
N VAL A 52 19.87 -11.29 -9.67
CA VAL A 52 18.46 -11.46 -10.06
C VAL A 52 17.69 -12.25 -9.00
N ILE A 53 18.29 -13.29 -8.41
CA ILE A 53 17.69 -14.02 -7.28
C ILE A 53 17.60 -13.12 -6.06
N PHE A 54 18.63 -12.34 -5.74
CA PHE A 54 18.61 -11.42 -4.61
C PHE A 54 17.58 -10.30 -4.79
N ILE A 55 17.44 -9.76 -6.00
CA ILE A 55 16.38 -8.81 -6.36
C ILE A 55 15.02 -9.50 -6.26
N GLY A 56 14.82 -10.67 -6.87
CA GLY A 56 13.57 -11.41 -6.80
C GLY A 56 13.15 -11.74 -5.36
N PHE A 57 14.11 -12.18 -4.54
CA PHE A 57 13.92 -12.44 -3.12
C PHE A 57 13.63 -11.15 -2.35
N PHE A 58 14.32 -10.05 -2.63
CA PHE A 58 14.05 -8.75 -2.03
C PHE A 58 12.65 -8.24 -2.36
N TRP A 59 12.20 -8.41 -3.61
CA TRP A 59 10.84 -8.06 -4.04
C TRP A 59 9.79 -9.02 -3.46
N ALA A 60 10.12 -10.31 -3.27
CA ALA A 60 9.25 -11.27 -2.61
C ALA A 60 9.10 -10.97 -1.10
N PHE A 61 10.19 -10.62 -0.40
CA PHE A 61 10.20 -10.31 1.02
C PHE A 61 9.64 -8.93 1.36
N ARG A 62 9.80 -7.93 0.49
CA ARG A 62 9.12 -6.63 0.65
C ARG A 62 7.66 -6.66 0.19
N GLY A 63 7.24 -7.78 -0.41
CA GLY A 63 5.98 -7.86 -1.13
C GLY A 63 6.06 -7.04 -2.42
N PHE A 64 5.67 -7.64 -3.53
CA PHE A 64 5.23 -6.86 -4.69
C PHE A 64 4.07 -5.99 -4.18
N PRO A 65 4.17 -4.64 -4.10
CA PRO A 65 3.16 -3.83 -3.42
C PRO A 65 1.82 -4.04 -4.14
N PRO A 66 0.90 -4.84 -3.59
CA PRO A 66 -0.42 -4.93 -4.16
C PRO A 66 -1.12 -3.64 -3.76
N GLY A 67 -1.56 -2.88 -4.76
CA GLY A 67 -2.23 -1.60 -4.57
C GLY A 67 -3.40 -1.71 -3.60
N SER A 68 -3.63 -0.59 -2.88
CA SER A 68 -4.77 -0.37 -1.98
C SER A 68 -4.90 -1.38 -0.83
N ARG A 69 -4.28 -1.08 0.32
CA ARG A 69 -4.66 -1.75 1.58
C ARG A 69 -5.96 -1.14 2.09
N LEU A 70 -6.98 -1.98 2.31
CA LEU A 70 -8.19 -1.64 3.05
C LEU A 70 -7.90 -1.80 4.54
N VAL A 71 -7.90 -0.72 5.31
CA VAL A 71 -7.88 -0.80 6.78
C VAL A 71 -9.28 -0.51 7.29
N VAL A 72 -9.90 -1.48 7.96
CA VAL A 72 -11.20 -1.27 8.60
C VAL A 72 -10.96 -0.60 9.95
N GLY A 73 -11.41 0.64 10.10
CA GLY A 73 -11.33 1.41 11.34
C GLY A 73 -12.65 1.43 12.11
N GLU A 74 -12.56 1.71 13.41
CA GLU A 74 -13.70 2.00 14.28
C GLU A 74 -14.34 3.34 13.87
N LEU A 75 -15.67 3.42 13.90
CA LEU A 75 -16.43 4.63 13.61
C LEU A 75 -16.22 5.68 14.73
N PRO A 76 -16.14 6.99 14.41
CA PRO A 76 -16.35 8.00 15.43
C PRO A 76 -17.77 7.86 16.00
N THR A 77 -17.94 8.11 17.30
CA THR A 77 -19.07 7.71 18.14
C THR A 77 -20.47 8.25 17.75
N GLU A 78 -20.62 9.01 16.66
CA GLU A 78 -21.91 9.43 16.14
C GLU A 78 -21.81 9.62 14.63
N ASN A 79 -22.49 8.78 13.85
CA ASN A 79 -22.68 9.01 12.43
C ASN A 79 -24.10 8.57 12.04
N ASP A 80 -24.96 9.56 11.77
CA ASP A 80 -26.36 9.41 11.33
C ASP A 80 -26.50 8.87 9.89
N LEU A 81 -25.49 8.15 9.40
CA LEU A 81 -25.50 7.57 8.07
C LEU A 81 -26.44 6.36 8.05
N LEU A 82 -27.44 6.44 7.16
CA LEU A 82 -28.33 5.32 6.88
C LEU A 82 -27.53 4.13 6.31
N ALA A 83 -28.04 2.92 6.47
CA ALA A 83 -27.40 1.70 5.96
C ALA A 83 -27.15 1.74 4.43
N ASP A 84 -27.98 2.49 3.70
CA ASP A 84 -27.90 2.65 2.24
C ASP A 84 -27.05 3.84 1.80
N GLN A 85 -26.39 4.52 2.73
CA GLN A 85 -25.53 5.66 2.45
C GLN A 85 -24.07 5.34 2.83
N ALA A 86 -23.16 5.84 2.00
CA ALA A 86 -21.75 5.84 2.29
C ALA A 86 -21.15 7.21 1.93
N THR A 87 -20.18 7.66 2.72
CA THR A 87 -19.51 8.95 2.50
C THR A 87 -18.02 8.70 2.30
N PHE A 88 -17.51 9.12 1.15
CA PHE A 88 -16.09 9.13 0.82
C PHE A 88 -15.52 10.50 1.21
N LEU A 89 -14.74 10.54 2.29
CA LEU A 89 -14.03 11.72 2.77
C LEU A 89 -12.60 11.72 2.26
N PHE A 90 -12.19 12.87 1.73
CA PHE A 90 -10.83 13.17 1.33
C PHE A 90 -10.25 14.26 2.24
N PHE A 91 -9.26 13.90 3.06
CA PHE A 91 -8.57 14.81 3.95
C PHE A 91 -7.29 15.32 3.29
N TYR A 92 -7.21 16.64 3.12
CA TYR A 92 -6.12 17.29 2.40
C TYR A 92 -5.64 18.57 3.09
N THR A 93 -4.50 19.06 2.63
CA THR A 93 -3.91 20.35 3.03
C THR A 93 -3.39 21.08 1.79
N ASP A 94 -3.40 22.41 1.83
CA ASP A 94 -3.05 23.26 0.68
C ASP A 94 -1.54 23.42 0.46
N TRP A 95 -0.71 23.09 1.46
CA TRP A 95 0.75 23.21 1.37
C TRP A 95 1.45 21.95 0.86
N CYS A 96 0.72 20.84 0.74
CA CYS A 96 1.29 19.54 0.39
C CYS A 96 1.13 19.26 -1.12
N PRO A 97 2.23 19.11 -1.88
CA PRO A 97 2.16 18.94 -3.34
C PRO A 97 1.42 17.65 -3.74
N TYR A 98 1.58 16.58 -2.96
CA TYR A 98 0.90 15.31 -3.25
C TYR A 98 -0.62 15.40 -3.04
N SER A 99 -1.08 16.21 -2.08
CA SER A 99 -2.51 16.48 -1.88
C SER A 99 -3.09 17.31 -3.03
N GLU A 100 -2.34 18.29 -3.51
CA GLU A 100 -2.74 19.16 -4.63
C GLU A 100 -2.95 18.36 -5.93
N GLU A 101 -2.08 17.39 -6.21
CA GLU A 101 -2.24 16.48 -7.36
C GLU A 101 -3.44 15.53 -7.24
N ALA A 102 -3.84 15.19 -6.02
CA ALA A 102 -4.96 14.28 -5.75
C ALA A 102 -6.33 14.96 -5.82
N LEU A 103 -6.42 16.24 -5.46
CA LEU A 103 -7.63 17.06 -5.51
C LEU A 103 -8.41 16.96 -6.84
N PRO A 104 -7.81 17.20 -8.03
CA PRO A 104 -8.56 17.13 -9.29
C PRO A 104 -9.08 15.72 -9.59
N LYS A 105 -8.39 14.68 -9.13
CA LYS A 105 -8.81 13.29 -9.34
C LYS A 105 -9.99 12.93 -8.45
N VAL A 106 -9.98 13.36 -7.19
CA VAL A 106 -11.14 13.22 -6.29
C VAL A 106 -12.33 14.05 -6.81
N ARG A 107 -12.09 15.25 -7.35
CA ARG A 107 -13.16 16.06 -7.96
C ARG A 107 -13.76 15.37 -9.19
N SER A 108 -12.95 14.71 -10.02
CA SER A 108 -13.46 13.92 -11.15
C SER A 108 -14.33 12.76 -10.66
N LEU A 109 -13.91 12.08 -9.58
CA LEU A 109 -14.70 11.03 -8.96
C LEU A 109 -16.03 11.57 -8.42
N ALA A 110 -16.01 12.73 -7.75
CA ALA A 110 -17.19 13.39 -7.22
C ALA A 110 -18.22 13.76 -8.31
N GLY A 111 -17.78 14.02 -9.54
CA GLY A 111 -18.66 14.25 -10.67
C GLY A 111 -19.30 12.97 -11.22
N ILE A 112 -18.63 11.82 -11.10
CA ILE A 112 -19.10 10.53 -11.63
C ILE A 112 -20.01 9.84 -10.61
N VAL A 113 -19.61 9.81 -9.34
CA VAL A 113 -20.28 9.10 -8.25
C VAL A 113 -21.79 9.36 -8.12
N PRO A 114 -22.35 10.58 -8.24
CA PRO A 114 -23.79 10.80 -8.06
C PRO A 114 -24.67 10.08 -9.09
N ASP A 115 -24.11 9.72 -10.25
CA ASP A 115 -24.82 9.00 -11.31
C ASP A 115 -24.85 7.48 -11.09
N PHE A 116 -24.06 6.97 -10.14
CA PHE A 116 -23.92 5.55 -9.86
C PHE A 116 -24.24 5.20 -8.40
N THR A 117 -24.66 3.96 -8.20
CA THR A 117 -24.90 3.33 -6.91
C THR A 117 -23.95 2.15 -6.80
N TYR A 118 -23.30 1.98 -5.65
CA TYR A 118 -22.34 0.89 -5.43
C TYR A 118 -22.94 -0.12 -4.45
N GLY A 119 -23.24 -1.33 -4.93
CA GLY A 119 -23.87 -2.38 -4.12
C GLY A 119 -25.19 -1.95 -3.46
N GLY A 120 -25.98 -1.10 -4.13
CA GLY A 120 -27.23 -0.54 -3.59
C GLY A 120 -27.06 0.66 -2.65
N LYS A 121 -25.82 1.12 -2.41
CA LYS A 121 -25.54 2.28 -1.56
C LYS A 121 -25.26 3.54 -2.38
N THR A 122 -25.81 4.67 -1.94
CA THR A 122 -25.51 5.99 -2.49
C THR A 122 -24.22 6.51 -1.86
N VAL A 123 -23.22 6.82 -2.68
CA VAL A 123 -21.94 7.36 -2.22
C VAL A 123 -21.95 8.88 -2.34
N SER A 124 -21.61 9.59 -1.27
CA SER A 124 -21.35 11.03 -1.28
C SER A 124 -19.85 11.28 -1.20
N VAL A 125 -19.32 12.26 -1.94
CA VAL A 125 -17.89 12.61 -1.90
C VAL A 125 -17.72 13.97 -1.22
N GLU A 126 -16.99 14.02 -0.11
CA GLU A 126 -16.68 15.23 0.64
C GLU A 126 -15.17 15.45 0.71
N THR A 127 -14.73 16.68 0.45
CA THR A 127 -13.33 17.09 0.61
C THR A 127 -13.19 17.98 1.84
N VAL A 128 -12.34 17.58 2.78
CA VAL A 128 -12.13 18.28 4.05
C VAL A 128 -10.71 18.87 4.09
N ASN A 129 -10.63 20.19 4.26
CA ASN A 129 -9.37 20.89 4.44
C ASN A 129 -8.97 20.89 5.91
N CYS A 130 -7.87 20.23 6.25
CA CYS A 130 -7.40 20.10 7.62
C CYS A 130 -6.71 21.35 8.18
N GLU A 131 -6.39 22.36 7.36
CA GLU A 131 -5.94 23.66 7.88
C GLU A 131 -7.09 24.47 8.48
N VAL A 132 -8.26 24.42 7.83
CA VAL A 132 -9.47 25.13 8.26
C VAL A 132 -10.20 24.34 9.34
N ASP A 133 -10.46 23.05 9.10
CA ASP A 133 -11.28 22.19 9.96
C ASP A 133 -10.44 21.17 10.75
N ARG A 134 -9.51 21.66 11.57
CA ARG A 134 -8.61 20.82 12.39
C ARG A 134 -9.36 19.87 13.33
N SER A 135 -10.52 20.29 13.83
CA SER A 135 -11.36 19.49 14.73
C SER A 135 -11.89 18.22 14.04
N LYS A 136 -12.39 18.33 12.81
CA LYS A 136 -12.84 17.20 12.00
C LYS A 136 -11.67 16.25 11.71
N CYS A 137 -10.53 16.77 11.27
CA CYS A 137 -9.39 15.89 10.95
C CYS A 137 -8.86 15.14 12.18
N ARG A 138 -8.94 15.76 13.35
CA ARG A 138 -8.58 15.11 14.62
C ARG A 138 -9.58 14.04 15.05
N SER A 139 -10.89 14.26 14.88
CA SER A 139 -11.90 13.23 15.22
C SER A 139 -11.74 11.98 14.36
N TYR A 140 -11.34 12.14 13.11
CA TYR A 140 -11.02 11.04 12.21
C TYR A 140 -9.61 10.46 12.38
N SER A 141 -8.83 10.89 13.38
CA SER A 141 -7.47 10.40 13.65
C SER A 141 -6.56 10.39 12.41
N VAL A 142 -6.65 11.43 11.58
CA VAL A 142 -5.83 11.55 10.37
C VAL A 142 -4.38 11.81 10.77
N THR A 143 -3.49 10.86 10.47
CA THR A 143 -2.07 10.90 10.89
C THR A 143 -1.14 11.36 9.77
N ALA A 144 -1.55 11.16 8.51
CA ALA A 144 -0.78 11.54 7.33
C ALA A 144 -1.69 12.19 6.28
N TYR A 145 -1.10 12.99 5.39
CA TYR A 145 -1.81 13.61 4.29
C TYR A 145 -1.23 13.16 2.95
N PRO A 146 -2.07 12.97 1.93
CA PRO A 146 -3.53 12.92 1.96
C PRO A 146 -4.03 11.59 2.54
N THR A 147 -5.20 11.61 3.16
CA THR A 147 -5.89 10.42 3.67
C THR A 147 -7.28 10.32 3.06
N TYR A 148 -7.67 9.11 2.70
CA TYR A 148 -8.97 8.80 2.11
C TYR A 148 -9.72 7.85 3.04
N LYS A 149 -10.94 8.21 3.45
CA LYS A 149 -11.78 7.37 4.29
C LYS A 149 -13.15 7.21 3.68
N LEU A 150 -13.64 5.99 3.63
CA LEU A 150 -15.00 5.67 3.24
C LEU A 150 -15.77 5.22 4.48
N ILE A 151 -16.74 6.02 4.88
CA ILE A 151 -17.59 5.76 6.03
C ILE A 151 -18.89 5.14 5.53
N THR A 152 -19.25 4.00 6.10
CA THR A 152 -20.56 3.37 5.96
C THR A 152 -21.21 3.35 7.34
N ALA A 153 -22.53 3.12 7.42
CA ALA A 153 -23.26 3.01 8.69
C ALA A 153 -22.61 2.10 9.75
N SER A 154 -21.87 1.06 9.34
CA SER A 154 -21.28 0.08 10.27
C SER A 154 -19.75 0.04 10.31
N LYS A 155 -19.05 0.61 9.32
CA LYS A 155 -17.59 0.43 9.15
C LYS A 155 -16.96 1.66 8.49
N VAL A 156 -15.71 1.93 8.85
CA VAL A 156 -14.83 2.87 8.13
C VAL A 156 -13.80 2.08 7.35
N TYR A 157 -13.61 2.38 6.08
CA TYR A 157 -12.55 1.83 5.25
C TYR A 157 -11.54 2.93 4.92
N GLU A 158 -10.27 2.68 5.21
CA GLU A 158 -9.18 3.56 4.78
C GLU A 158 -8.63 3.08 3.44
N TYR A 159 -8.48 4.01 2.49
CA TYR A 159 -7.85 3.72 1.20
C TYR A 159 -6.39 4.17 1.20
N SER A 160 -5.49 3.23 0.96
CA SER A 160 -4.06 3.48 0.83
C SER A 160 -3.55 3.04 -0.55
N GLY A 161 -3.68 3.92 -1.54
CA GLY A 161 -3.27 3.63 -2.92
C GLY A 161 -2.94 4.89 -3.72
N PRO A 162 -2.46 4.72 -4.96
CA PRO A 162 -2.15 5.85 -5.83
C PRO A 162 -3.40 6.69 -6.12
N PRO A 163 -3.28 8.03 -6.23
CA PRO A 163 -4.42 8.88 -6.53
C PRO A 163 -4.74 8.73 -8.01
N ARG A 164 -5.74 7.90 -8.35
CA ARG A 164 -6.22 7.68 -9.73
C ARG A 164 -7.72 7.42 -9.69
N THR A 165 -8.47 7.99 -10.62
CA THR A 165 -9.93 7.83 -10.70
C THR A 165 -10.32 6.35 -10.82
N ALA A 166 -9.62 5.60 -11.67
CA ALA A 166 -9.84 4.16 -11.84
C ALA A 166 -9.66 3.37 -10.52
N THR A 167 -8.60 3.65 -9.76
CA THR A 167 -8.32 2.94 -8.51
C THR A 167 -9.31 3.32 -7.41
N TYR A 168 -9.86 4.55 -7.42
CA TYR A 168 -10.95 4.90 -6.52
C TYR A 168 -12.25 4.14 -6.84
N GLU A 169 -12.59 3.98 -8.12
CA GLU A 169 -13.76 3.19 -8.53
C GLU A 169 -13.61 1.71 -8.15
N GLU A 170 -12.42 1.14 -8.33
CA GLU A 170 -12.09 -0.21 -7.89
C GLU A 170 -12.23 -0.34 -6.36
N PHE A 171 -11.74 0.64 -5.60
CA PHE A 171 -11.89 0.68 -4.15
C PHE A 171 -13.36 0.75 -3.72
N LEU A 172 -14.17 1.63 -4.31
CA LEU A 172 -15.59 1.72 -4.01
C LEU A 172 -16.31 0.40 -4.35
N THR A 173 -15.94 -0.22 -5.47
CA THR A 173 -16.49 -1.51 -5.89
C THR A 173 -16.11 -2.63 -4.92
N SER A 174 -14.87 -2.63 -4.44
CA SER A 174 -14.39 -3.62 -3.47
C SER A 174 -15.00 -3.44 -2.08
N ALA A 175 -15.26 -2.21 -1.66
CA ALA A 175 -15.76 -1.91 -0.32
C ALA A 175 -17.29 -2.00 -0.22
N LEU A 176 -18.00 -1.61 -1.28
CA LEU A 176 -19.47 -1.50 -1.28
C LEU A 176 -20.15 -2.53 -2.18
N GLY A 177 -19.48 -3.01 -3.22
CA GLY A 177 -20.01 -3.96 -4.21
C GLY A 177 -20.16 -3.34 -5.61
N ASN A 178 -20.82 -4.07 -6.51
CA ASN A 178 -20.87 -3.74 -7.94
C ASN A 178 -21.43 -2.33 -8.23
N LYS A 179 -20.80 -1.64 -9.19
CA LYS A 179 -21.25 -0.36 -9.75
C LYS A 179 -22.51 -0.55 -10.60
N VAL A 180 -23.59 0.13 -10.25
CA VAL A 180 -24.88 0.12 -10.96
C VAL A 180 -25.27 1.56 -11.28
N ALA A 181 -25.72 1.85 -12.51
CA ALA A 181 -26.22 3.18 -12.84
C ALA A 181 -27.50 3.48 -12.04
N LYS A 182 -27.61 4.69 -11.49
CA LYS A 182 -28.82 5.09 -10.76
C LYS A 182 -30.01 5.08 -11.74
N PRO A 183 -31.16 4.47 -11.39
CA PRO A 183 -32.34 4.57 -12.22
C PRO A 183 -32.72 6.06 -12.38
N PRO A 184 -33.17 6.49 -13.57
CA PRO A 184 -33.66 7.85 -13.75
C PRO A 184 -34.80 8.06 -12.75
N SER A 185 -34.65 9.05 -11.87
CA SER A 185 -35.72 9.47 -10.97
C SER A 185 -36.86 9.98 -11.84
N THR A 186 -37.87 9.13 -12.06
CA THR A 186 -39.13 9.45 -12.75
C THR A 186 -40.07 10.11 -11.78
#